data_AF-A0A497XW08-F1
#
_entry.id   AF-A0A497XW08-F1
#
_cell.length_a   1.000
_cell.length_b   1.000
_cell.length_c   1.000
_cell.angle_alpha   90.00
_cell.angle_beta   90.00
_cell.angle_gamma   90.00
#
_symmetry.space_group_name_H-M   'P 1'
#
loop_
_entity.id
_entity.type
_entity.pdbx_description
1 polymer ?
#
loop_
_entity_poly.entity_id
_entity_poly.type
_entity_poly.pdbx_seq_one_letter_code
_entity_poly.pdbx_strand_id
1 'polypeptide(L)'
;MKTSLNELRLIEHYLLSDVKDGESFLFEAKMILQPELKQQVYWQNKTYLMVRDYGRKQLKNEINNIHETLFNTAEHQTFRQKVMRLFRK
;
A
#
# COMPACT_ATOMS: atom_id res chain seq x y z
N MET A 1 5.62 27.30 18.28
CA MET A 1 4.73 26.73 17.23
C MET A 1 5.31 25.39 16.81
N LYS A 2 4.52 24.30 16.79
CA LYS A 2 4.99 22.95 16.44
C LYS A 2 5.21 22.82 14.92
N THR A 3 6.38 23.24 14.43
CA THR A 3 6.80 23.14 13.02
C THR A 3 6.70 21.71 12.47
N SER A 4 6.99 20.70 13.31
CA SER A 4 6.96 19.28 12.93
C SER A 4 5.60 18.76 12.44
N LEU A 5 4.47 19.25 12.97
CA LEU A 5 3.15 18.72 12.59
C LEU A 5 2.72 19.21 11.20
N ASN A 6 3.06 20.46 10.88
CA ASN A 6 2.79 21.02 9.55
C ASN A 6 3.68 20.37 8.48
N GLU A 7 4.95 20.10 8.81
CA GLU A 7 5.86 19.38 7.93
C GLU A 7 5.37 17.96 7.66
N LEU A 8 4.95 17.24 8.70
CA LEU A 8 4.35 15.91 8.54
C LEU A 8 3.13 15.94 7.62
N ARG A 9 2.19 16.88 7.84
CA ARG A 9 1.00 17.03 6.99
C ARG A 9 1.36 17.26 5.53
N LEU A 10 2.37 18.09 5.24
CA LEU A 10 2.79 18.36 3.87
C LEU A 10 3.47 17.16 3.22
N ILE A 11 4.30 16.42 3.98
CA ILE A 11 4.91 15.17 3.49
C ILE A 11 3.82 14.14 3.19
N GLU A 12 2.84 13.98 4.07
CA GLU A 12 1.72 13.05 3.89
C GLU A 12 0.85 13.44 2.71
N HIS A 13 0.50 14.72 2.57
CA HIS A 13 -0.23 15.22 1.39
C HIS A 13 0.54 14.92 0.11
N TYR A 14 1.85 15.17 0.08
CA TYR A 14 2.68 14.91 -1.08
C TYR A 14 2.82 13.41 -1.41
N LEU A 15 2.90 12.53 -0.41
CA LEU A 15 3.11 11.09 -0.61
C LEU A 15 1.83 10.29 -0.86
N LEU A 16 0.69 10.74 -0.32
CA LEU A 16 -0.55 9.96 -0.29
C LEU A 16 -1.65 10.52 -1.20
N SER A 17 -1.57 11.77 -1.63
CA SER A 17 -2.58 12.35 -2.51
C SER A 17 -2.39 11.87 -3.95
N ASP A 18 -3.48 11.41 -4.57
CA ASP A 18 -3.50 10.99 -5.97
C ASP A 18 -3.42 12.17 -6.95
N VAL A 19 -3.66 13.40 -6.49
CA VAL A 19 -3.70 14.61 -7.31
C VAL A 19 -2.54 15.54 -6.96
N LYS A 20 -1.69 15.84 -7.94
CA LYS A 20 -0.68 16.89 -7.82
C LYS A 20 -1.32 18.26 -8.01
N ASP A 21 -1.43 18.99 -6.92
CA ASP A 21 -1.94 20.35 -6.86
C ASP A 21 -0.82 21.40 -6.74
N GLY A 22 -1.19 22.68 -6.64
CA GLY A 22 -0.23 23.77 -6.45
C GLY A 22 0.62 23.62 -5.19
N GLU A 23 0.08 23.04 -4.11
CA GLU A 23 0.84 22.77 -2.89
C GLU A 23 1.94 21.73 -3.13
N SER A 24 1.66 20.71 -3.94
CA SER A 24 2.61 19.67 -4.32
C SER A 24 3.82 20.25 -5.07
N PHE A 25 3.60 21.15 -6.03
CA PHE A 25 4.71 21.80 -6.76
C PHE A 25 5.54 22.72 -5.87
N LEU A 26 4.89 23.50 -4.99
CA LEU A 26 5.60 24.33 -4.02
C LEU A 26 6.44 23.46 -3.08
N PHE A 27 5.93 22.30 -2.68
CA PHE A 27 6.64 21.35 -1.84
C PHE A 27 7.85 20.71 -2.55
N GLU A 28 7.71 20.36 -3.83
CA GLU A 28 8.84 19.91 -4.67
C GLU A 28 9.96 20.96 -4.73
N ALA A 29 9.61 22.23 -4.94
CA ALA A 29 10.58 23.31 -4.93
C ALA A 29 11.29 23.44 -3.57
N LYS A 30 10.57 23.29 -2.45
CA LYS A 30 11.17 23.29 -1.11
C LYS A 30 12.15 22.13 -0.92
N MET A 31 11.83 20.93 -1.38
CA MET A 31 12.73 19.77 -1.30
C MET A 31 14.04 19.96 -2.09
N ILE A 32 14.04 20.77 -3.16
CA ILE A 32 15.27 21.11 -3.89
C ILE A 32 16.16 22.02 -3.03
N LEU A 33 15.55 22.96 -2.31
CA LEU A 33 16.26 23.96 -1.50
C LEU A 33 16.66 23.43 -0.11
N GLN A 34 16.01 22.37 0.37
CA GLN A 34 16.15 21.83 1.72
C GLN A 34 16.46 20.33 1.69
N PRO A 35 17.74 19.93 1.65
CA PRO A 35 18.16 18.53 1.58
C PRO A 35 17.63 17.66 2.72
N GLU A 36 17.50 18.22 3.92
CA GLU A 36 17.00 17.53 5.12
C GLU A 36 15.53 17.12 4.93
N LEU A 37 14.71 18.01 4.35
CA LEU A 37 13.31 17.74 4.03
C LEU A 37 13.20 16.61 3.00
N LYS A 38 14.03 16.64 1.96
CA LYS A 38 14.10 15.56 0.96
C LYS A 38 14.46 14.22 1.60
N GLN A 39 15.37 14.21 2.57
CA GLN A 39 15.77 12.99 3.28
C GLN A 39 14.64 12.45 4.15
N GLN A 40 13.88 13.32 4.82
CA GLN A 40 12.69 12.92 5.59
C GLN A 40 11.63 12.28 4.70
N VAL A 41 11.29 12.93 3.57
CA VAL A 41 10.34 12.40 2.58
C VAL A 41 10.79 11.04 2.05
N TYR A 42 12.07 10.89 1.73
CA TYR A 42 12.65 9.63 1.27
C TYR A 42 12.43 8.50 2.29
N TRP A 43 12.80 8.72 3.56
CA TRP A 43 12.67 7.70 4.60
C TRP A 43 11.21 7.36 4.93
N GLN A 44 10.33 8.36 4.95
CA GLN A 44 8.90 8.13 5.15
C GLN A 44 8.31 7.30 4.01
N ASN A 45 8.61 7.63 2.75
CA ASN A 45 8.19 6.83 1.60
C ASN A 45 8.73 5.39 1.66
N LYS A 46 10.02 5.21 1.98
CA LYS A 46 10.60 3.86 2.14
C LYS A 46 9.90 3.05 3.23
N THR A 47 9.55 3.69 4.34
CA THR A 47 8.82 3.06 5.44
C THR A 47 7.42 2.62 4.98
N TYR A 48 6.68 3.49 4.30
CA TYR A 48 5.36 3.16 3.76
C TYR A 48 5.40 2.01 2.76
N LEU A 49 6.39 2.01 1.85
CA LEU A 49 6.58 0.91 0.91
C LEU A 49 6.85 -0.41 1.63
N MET A 50 7.69 -0.41 2.67
CA MET A 50 8.00 -1.61 3.44
C MET A 50 6.76 -2.14 4.18
N VAL A 51 5.99 -1.27 4.84
CA VAL A 51 4.75 -1.64 5.52
C VAL A 51 3.73 -2.21 4.53
N ARG A 52 3.54 -1.53 3.39
CA ARG A 52 2.63 -1.97 2.33
C ARG A 52 3.03 -3.34 1.79
N ASP A 53 4.31 -3.54 1.46
CA ASP A 53 4.79 -4.77 0.86
C ASP A 53 4.70 -5.95 1.84
N TYR A 54 4.97 -5.71 3.12
CA TYR A 54 4.74 -6.69 4.19
C TYR A 54 3.25 -7.07 4.29
N GLY A 55 2.36 -6.07 4.38
CA GLY A 55 0.92 -6.30 4.45
C GLY A 55 0.39 -7.06 3.22
N ARG A 56 0.89 -6.74 2.01
CA ARG A 56 0.54 -7.47 0.78
C ARG A 56 0.98 -8.93 0.81
N LYS A 57 2.17 -9.23 1.35
CA LYS A 57 2.64 -10.61 1.52
C LYS A 57 1.74 -11.37 2.49
N GLN A 58 1.38 -10.76 3.61
CA GLN A 58 0.48 -11.35 4.59
C GLN A 58 -0.89 -11.65 3.97
N LEU A 59 -1.51 -10.67 3.32
CA LEU A 59 -2.81 -10.84 2.66
C LEU A 59 -2.77 -11.94 1.59
N LYS A 60 -1.69 -12.01 0.80
CA LYS A 60 -1.49 -13.08 -0.19
C LYS A 60 -1.44 -14.45 0.48
N ASN A 61 -0.74 -14.59 1.60
CA ASN A 61 -0.67 -15.85 2.33
C ASN A 61 -2.04 -16.25 2.89
N GLU A 62 -2.82 -15.30 3.41
CA GLU A 62 -4.19 -15.55 3.87
C GLU A 62 -5.10 -16.04 2.73
N ILE A 63 -5.05 -15.38 1.56
CA ILE A 63 -5.79 -15.80 0.38
C ILE A 63 -5.38 -17.21 -0.08
N ASN A 64 -4.08 -17.50 -0.09
CA ASN A 64 -3.56 -18.81 -0.46
C ASN A 64 -4.06 -19.89 0.52
N ASN A 65 -4.03 -19.62 1.83
CA ASN A 65 -4.52 -20.57 2.83
C ASN A 65 -6.03 -20.85 2.69
N ILE A 66 -6.81 -19.82 2.37
CA ILE A 66 -8.25 -19.97 2.07
C ILE A 66 -8.43 -20.82 0.81
N HIS A 67 -7.65 -20.57 -0.24
CA HIS A 67 -7.70 -21.36 -1.48
C HIS A 67 -7.36 -22.82 -1.22
N GLU A 68 -6.25 -23.11 -0.54
CA GLU A 68 -5.84 -24.47 -0.17
C GLU A 68 -6.92 -25.19 0.62
N THR A 69 -7.49 -24.52 1.63
CA THR A 69 -8.60 -25.08 2.42
C THR A 69 -9.79 -25.41 1.54
N LEU A 70 -10.30 -24.45 0.77
CA LEU A 70 -11.55 -24.61 0.01
C LEU A 70 -11.43 -25.52 -1.23
N PHE A 71 -10.25 -25.59 -1.86
CA PHE A 71 -10.07 -26.31 -3.13
C PHE A 71 -9.29 -27.61 -3.00
N ASN A 72 -8.48 -27.80 -1.96
CA ASN A 72 -7.62 -28.98 -1.86
C ASN A 72 -8.01 -29.94 -0.73
N THR A 73 -8.91 -29.56 0.17
CA THR A 73 -9.45 -30.49 1.18
C THR A 73 -10.62 -31.32 0.66
N ALA A 74 -10.75 -32.56 1.15
CA ALA A 74 -11.84 -33.46 0.76
C ALA A 74 -13.22 -32.96 1.25
N GLU A 75 -13.26 -32.27 2.40
CA GLU A 75 -14.47 -31.72 3.01
C GLU A 75 -15.20 -30.73 2.10
N HIS A 76 -14.45 -29.97 1.28
CA HIS A 76 -15.00 -28.92 0.42
C HIS A 76 -15.11 -29.32 -1.06
N GLN A 77 -15.06 -30.63 -1.39
CA GLN A 77 -15.09 -31.13 -2.76
C GLN A 77 -16.33 -30.65 -3.56
N THR A 78 -17.51 -30.67 -2.95
CA THR A 78 -18.76 -30.22 -3.60
C THR A 78 -18.73 -28.74 -3.93
N PHE A 79 -18.15 -27.92 -3.06
CA PHE A 79 -17.96 -26.48 -3.31
C PHE A 79 -17.04 -26.26 -4.50
N ARG A 80 -15.86 -26.89 -4.50
CA ARG A 80 -14.91 -26.84 -5.63
C ARG A 80 -15.58 -27.22 -6.95
N GLN A 81 -16.34 -28.32 -6.98
CA GLN A 81 -17.01 -28.78 -8.20
C GLN A 81 -18.04 -27.78 -8.71
N LYS A 82 -18.82 -27.15 -7.82
CA LYS A 82 -19.79 -26.10 -8.19
C LYS A 82 -19.07 -24.90 -8.82
N VAL A 83 -17.99 -24.43 -8.19
CA VAL A 83 -17.21 -23.29 -8.72
C VAL A 83 -16.62 -23.63 -10.08
N MET A 84 -15.96 -24.80 -10.22
CA MET A 84 -15.36 -25.22 -11.49
C MET A 84 -16.38 -25.38 -12.62
N ARG A 85 -17.65 -25.69 -12.31
CA ARG A 85 -18.73 -25.76 -13.30
C ARG A 85 -19.07 -24.40 -13.90
N LEU A 86 -18.88 -23.29 -13.17
CA LEU A 86 -19.09 -21.93 -13.70
C LEU A 86 -18.09 -21.57 -14.80
N PHE A 87 -16.93 -22.22 -14.80
CA PHE A 87 -15.86 -22.00 -15.77
C PHE A 87 -15.80 -23.06 -16.86
N ARG A 88 -16.71 -24.04 -16.83
CA ARG A 88 -16.89 -25.01 -17.93
C ARG A 88 -17.94 -24.44 -18.88
N LYS A 89 -17.52 -24.20 -20.12
CA LYS A 89 -18.39 -23.86 -21.25
C LYS A 89 -19.56 -24.84 -21.38
#